data_AF-Q36967-F1
#
_entry.id   AF-Q36967-F1
#
_cell.length_a   1.000
_cell.length_b   1.000
_cell.length_c   1.000
_cell.angle_alpha   90.00
_cell.angle_beta   90.00
_cell.angle_gamma   90.00
#
_symmetry.space_group_name_H-M   'P 1'
#
loop_
_entity.id
_entity.type
_entity.pdbx_description
1 polymer ?
#
loop_
_entity_poly.entity_id
_entity_poly.type
_entity_poly.pdbx_seq_one_letter_code
_entity_poly.pdbx_strand_id
1 'polypeptide(L)'
;RNQPTAALGHLLPEGTPVPLIPVLIIIETISLFIRPLALGVRLTANLTAGHLLIQLIATAAFVLLPMMPTVAILTSIVLFLLTLLEIAVAMIQAYVFVLLLSLYL
;
A
#
# COMPACT_ATOMS: atom_id res chain seq x y z
N ARG A 1 24.27 -20.25 -8.95
CA ARG A 1 25.59 -19.70 -9.34
C ARG A 1 25.99 -18.56 -8.40
N ASN A 2 26.71 -18.73 -7.29
CA ASN A 2 26.98 -19.91 -6.45
C ASN A 2 27.70 -19.47 -5.15
N GLN A 3 27.42 -18.28 -4.61
CA GLN A 3 28.10 -17.81 -3.39
C GLN A 3 27.13 -17.06 -2.45
N PRO A 4 26.40 -17.78 -1.58
CA PRO A 4 25.58 -17.13 -0.55
C PRO A 4 26.43 -16.26 0.40
N THR A 5 27.73 -16.55 0.53
CA THR A 5 28.68 -15.79 1.35
C THR A 5 29.15 -14.47 0.71
N ALA A 6 29.14 -14.34 -0.63
CA ALA A 6 29.54 -13.10 -1.32
C ALA A 6 28.41 -12.05 -1.30
N ALA A 7 27.15 -12.48 -1.32
CA ALA A 7 25.99 -11.58 -1.15
C ALA A 7 25.88 -11.03 0.28
N LEU A 8 26.24 -11.84 1.29
CA LEU A 8 26.29 -11.43 2.70
C LEU A 8 27.42 -10.41 2.97
N GLY A 9 28.47 -10.38 2.15
CA GLY A 9 29.59 -9.44 2.29
C GLY A 9 29.27 -8.00 1.84
N HIS A 10 28.32 -7.80 0.91
CA HIS A 10 27.93 -6.45 0.45
C HIS A 10 26.94 -5.74 1.38
N LEU A 11 26.27 -6.51 2.26
CA LEU A 11 25.35 -5.99 3.30
C LEU A 11 26.08 -5.42 4.53
N LEU A 12 27.40 -5.43 4.53
CA LEU A 12 28.23 -4.93 5.62
C LEU A 12 28.87 -3.61 5.20
N PRO A 13 28.47 -2.46 5.77
CA PRO A 13 29.27 -1.26 5.65
C PRO A 13 30.66 -1.55 6.22
N GLU A 14 31.71 -1.26 5.44
CA GLU A 14 33.09 -1.35 5.89
C GLU A 14 33.22 -0.55 7.20
N GLY A 15 33.46 -1.25 8.32
CA GLY A 15 33.51 -0.66 9.66
C GLY A 15 32.39 -1.08 10.63
N THR A 16 31.51 -2.03 10.29
CA THR A 16 30.55 -2.56 11.27
C THR A 16 31.28 -3.44 12.31
N PRO A 17 31.13 -3.20 13.63
CA PRO A 17 31.70 -4.07 14.65
C PRO A 17 31.20 -5.51 14.46
N VAL A 18 32.13 -6.48 14.40
CA VAL A 18 31.85 -7.93 14.23
C VAL A 18 30.67 -8.45 15.09
N PRO A 19 30.43 -7.98 16.33
CA PRO A 19 29.28 -8.42 17.12
C PRO A 19 27.90 -8.02 16.56
N LEU A 20 27.80 -6.92 15.80
CA LEU A 20 26.53 -6.38 15.30
C LEU A 20 26.08 -7.00 13.97
N ILE A 21 27.01 -7.63 13.23
CA ILE A 21 26.77 -8.29 11.94
C ILE A 21 25.59 -9.30 11.99
N PRO A 22 25.55 -10.27 12.92
CA PRO A 22 24.45 -11.24 12.95
C PRO A 22 23.10 -10.59 13.27
N VAL A 23 23.09 -9.57 14.12
CA VAL A 23 21.87 -8.83 14.46
C VAL A 23 21.34 -8.08 13.24
N LEU A 24 22.22 -7.43 12.46
CA LEU A 24 21.86 -6.71 11.24
C LEU A 24 21.23 -7.64 10.19
N ILE A 25 21.83 -8.81 9.97
CA ILE A 25 21.31 -9.79 9.00
C ILE A 25 19.92 -10.28 9.42
N ILE A 26 19.70 -10.53 10.71
CA ILE A 26 18.38 -10.94 11.23
C ILE A 26 17.33 -9.85 11.01
N ILE A 27 17.62 -8.59 11.36
CA ILE A 27 16.64 -7.50 11.19
C ILE A 27 16.34 -7.20 9.73
N GLU A 28 17.34 -7.27 8.84
CA GLU A 28 17.14 -7.03 7.41
C GLU A 28 16.28 -8.15 6.81
N THR A 29 16.57 -9.41 7.17
CA THR A 29 15.76 -10.56 6.74
C THR A 29 14.29 -10.39 7.17
N ILE A 30 14.04 -9.98 8.42
CA ILE A 30 12.67 -9.71 8.91
C ILE A 30 12.02 -8.54 8.14
N SER A 31 12.75 -7.46 7.88
CA SER A 31 12.30 -6.29 7.12
C SER A 31 11.84 -6.67 5.70
N LEU A 32 12.60 -7.53 5.03
CA LEU A 32 12.30 -8.04 3.70
C LEU A 32 10.97 -8.81 3.66
N PHE A 33 10.65 -9.60 4.69
CA PHE A 33 9.37 -10.32 4.79
C PHE A 33 8.19 -9.41 5.17
N ILE A 34 8.40 -8.43 6.06
CA ILE A 34 7.33 -7.53 6.51
C ILE A 34 6.89 -6.57 5.41
N ARG A 35 7.80 -6.15 4.52
CA ARG A 35 7.48 -5.15 3.48
C ARG A 35 6.33 -5.55 2.53
N PRO A 36 6.34 -6.73 1.88
CA PRO A 36 5.23 -7.15 1.03
C PRO A 36 3.94 -7.37 1.84
N LEU A 37 4.05 -7.86 3.08
CA LEU A 37 2.91 -8.03 3.97
C LEU A 37 2.24 -6.68 4.30
N ALA A 38 3.03 -5.68 4.67
CA ALA A 38 2.55 -4.33 4.98
C ALA A 38 1.85 -3.67 3.78
N LEU A 39 2.35 -3.93 2.57
CA LEU A 39 1.74 -3.41 1.34
C LEU A 39 0.44 -4.14 0.99
N GLY A 40 0.36 -5.45 1.18
CA GLY A 40 -0.88 -6.22 1.02
C GLY A 40 -1.98 -5.78 2.00
N VAL A 41 -1.60 -5.53 3.27
CA VAL A 41 -2.52 -4.96 4.27
C VAL A 41 -2.98 -3.56 3.86
N ARG A 42 -2.08 -2.73 3.31
CA ARG A 42 -2.42 -1.39 2.80
C ARG A 42 -3.44 -1.45 1.66
N LEU A 43 -3.24 -2.34 0.68
CA LEU A 43 -4.19 -2.53 -0.43
C LEU A 43 -5.57 -2.93 0.09
N THR A 44 -5.61 -3.92 0.98
CA THR A 44 -6.87 -4.40 1.56
C THR A 44 -7.57 -3.30 2.36
N ALA A 45 -6.83 -2.57 3.20
CA ALA A 45 -7.38 -1.48 4.01
C ALA A 45 -7.90 -0.32 3.14
N ASN A 46 -7.18 0.05 2.08
CA ASN A 46 -7.61 1.13 1.18
C ASN A 46 -8.90 0.74 0.42
N LEU A 47 -9.00 -0.48 -0.09
CA LEU A 47 -10.18 -0.95 -0.81
C LEU A 47 -11.39 -1.14 0.12
N THR A 48 -11.20 -1.64 1.35
CA THR A 48 -12.32 -1.78 2.29
C THR A 48 -12.82 -0.43 2.79
N ALA A 49 -11.90 0.48 3.16
CA ALA A 49 -12.26 1.83 3.58
C ALA A 49 -12.91 2.63 2.44
N GLY A 50 -12.35 2.54 1.23
CA GLY A 50 -12.89 3.20 0.03
C GLY A 50 -14.28 2.68 -0.33
N HIS A 51 -14.48 1.35 -0.35
CA HIS A 51 -15.80 0.76 -0.57
C HIS A 51 -16.86 1.21 0.45
N LEU A 52 -16.53 1.21 1.74
CA LEU A 52 -17.43 1.71 2.80
C LEU A 52 -17.75 3.19 2.62
N LEU A 53 -16.75 3.99 2.25
CA LEU A 53 -16.90 5.43 2.04
C LEU A 53 -17.80 5.73 0.82
N ILE A 54 -17.61 5.00 -0.29
CA ILE A 54 -18.47 5.08 -1.47
C ILE A 54 -19.91 4.73 -1.09
N GLN A 55 -20.12 3.64 -0.35
CA GLN A 55 -21.46 3.23 0.09
C GLN A 55 -22.13 4.31 0.95
N LEU A 56 -21.39 4.90 1.91
CA LEU A 56 -21.93 5.93 2.81
C LEU A 56 -22.28 7.22 2.05
N ILE A 57 -21.43 7.66 1.12
CA ILE A 57 -21.69 8.88 0.33
C ILE A 57 -22.82 8.62 -0.67
N ALA A 58 -22.89 7.44 -1.28
CA ALA A 58 -23.97 7.07 -2.19
C ALA A 58 -25.33 7.06 -1.48
N THR A 59 -25.44 6.44 -0.29
CA THR A 59 -26.68 6.47 0.48
C THR A 59 -27.05 7.89 0.91
N ALA A 60 -26.07 8.72 1.31
CA ALA A 60 -26.30 10.13 1.62
C ALA A 60 -26.81 10.91 0.40
N ALA A 61 -26.26 10.67 -0.79
CA ALA A 61 -26.70 11.30 -2.03
C ALA A 61 -28.15 10.92 -2.39
N PHE A 62 -28.54 9.64 -2.22
CA PHE A 62 -29.91 9.19 -2.45
C PHE A 62 -30.91 9.81 -1.46
N VAL A 63 -30.55 9.93 -0.18
CA VAL A 63 -31.41 10.58 0.83
C VAL A 63 -31.55 12.08 0.58
N LEU A 64 -30.50 12.74 0.11
CA LEU A 64 -30.51 14.18 -0.19
C LEU A 64 -31.28 14.53 -1.46
N LEU A 65 -31.44 13.58 -2.40
CA LEU A 65 -32.06 13.83 -3.70
C LEU A 65 -33.46 14.46 -3.60
N PRO A 66 -34.41 13.96 -2.79
CA PRO A 66 -35.73 14.59 -2.64
C PRO A 66 -35.70 15.85 -1.76
N MET A 67 -34.77 15.96 -0.80
CA MET A 67 -34.74 17.08 0.15
C MET A 67 -34.08 18.33 -0.45
N MET A 68 -32.89 18.18 -1.03
CA MET A 68 -32.03 19.27 -1.49
C MET A 68 -31.27 18.84 -2.77
N PRO A 69 -31.91 18.90 -3.95
CA PRO A 69 -31.35 18.34 -5.18
C PRO A 69 -30.01 18.97 -5.59
N THR A 70 -29.81 20.26 -5.34
CA THR A 70 -28.52 20.94 -5.62
C THR A 70 -27.37 20.33 -4.83
N VAL A 71 -27.60 20.01 -3.54
CA VAL A 71 -26.60 19.37 -2.68
C VAL A 71 -26.38 17.93 -3.12
N ALA A 72 -27.44 17.21 -3.49
CA ALA A 72 -27.35 15.83 -3.99
C ALA A 72 -26.52 15.72 -5.29
N ILE A 73 -26.61 16.70 -6.18
CA ILE A 73 -25.77 16.75 -7.39
C ILE A 73 -24.31 16.98 -7.00
N LEU A 74 -24.02 17.92 -6.10
CA LEU A 74 -22.67 18.17 -5.61
C LEU A 74 -22.06 16.91 -4.96
N THR A 75 -22.80 16.22 -4.09
CA THR A 75 -22.32 14.97 -3.46
C THR A 75 -22.10 13.86 -4.48
N SER A 76 -22.92 13.78 -5.53
CA SER A 76 -22.73 12.83 -6.64
C SER A 76 -21.46 13.11 -7.44
N ILE A 77 -21.11 14.39 -7.66
CA ILE A 77 -19.84 14.78 -8.29
C ILE A 77 -18.65 14.35 -7.41
N VAL A 78 -18.73 14.56 -6.09
CA VAL A 78 -17.71 14.12 -5.13
C VAL A 78 -17.56 12.61 -5.15
N LEU A 79 -18.67 11.86 -5.18
CA LEU A 79 -18.66 10.40 -5.28
C LEU A 79 -17.91 9.93 -6.53
N PHE A 80 -18.19 10.54 -7.69
CA PHE A 80 -17.49 10.23 -8.93
C PHE A 80 -15.98 10.49 -8.83
N LEU A 81 -15.58 11.65 -8.30
CA LEU A 81 -14.15 11.97 -8.09
C LEU A 81 -13.48 10.99 -7.12
N LEU A 82 -14.17 10.59 -6.06
CA LEU A 82 -13.64 9.63 -5.08
C LEU A 82 -13.41 8.25 -5.70
N THR A 83 -14.32 7.80 -6.56
CA THR A 83 -14.16 6.51 -7.27
C THR A 83 -12.95 6.53 -8.22
N LEU A 84 -12.72 7.64 -8.93
CA LEU A 84 -11.54 7.79 -9.77
C LEU A 84 -10.24 7.79 -8.94
N LEU A 85 -10.26 8.46 -7.80
CA LEU A 85 -9.12 8.48 -6.87
C LEU A 85 -8.81 7.07 -6.34
N GLU A 86 -9.83 6.31 -5.93
CA GLU A 86 -9.64 4.96 -5.40
C GLU A 86 -9.02 4.01 -6.43
N ILE A 87 -9.49 4.09 -7.69
CA ILE A 87 -8.91 3.32 -8.80
C ILE A 87 -7.45 3.75 -9.04
N ALA A 88 -7.15 5.05 -9.06
CA ALA A 88 -5.79 5.55 -9.25
C ALA A 88 -4.85 5.06 -8.13
N VAL A 89 -5.30 5.10 -6.87
CA VAL A 89 -4.53 4.60 -5.73
C VAL A 89 -4.32 3.08 -5.85
N ALA A 90 -5.35 2.31 -6.21
CA ALA A 90 -5.24 0.86 -6.39
C ALA A 90 -4.18 0.51 -7.45
N MET A 91 -4.16 1.23 -8.58
CA MET A 91 -3.15 1.05 -9.63
C MET A 91 -1.73 1.36 -9.15
N ILE A 92 -1.54 2.47 -8.42
CA ILE A 92 -0.22 2.85 -7.87
C ILE A 92 0.25 1.82 -6.85
N GLN A 93 -0.61 1.37 -5.94
CA GLN A 93 -0.24 0.39 -4.91
C GLN A 93 0.08 -0.98 -5.52
N ALA A 94 -0.65 -1.41 -6.54
CA ALA A 94 -0.33 -2.63 -7.29
C ALA A 94 1.01 -2.52 -8.02
N TYR A 95 1.32 -1.37 -8.63
CA TYR A 95 2.61 -1.11 -9.26
C TYR A 95 3.77 -1.20 -8.25
N VAL A 96 3.65 -0.52 -7.11
CA VAL A 96 4.66 -0.57 -6.04
C VAL A 96 4.85 -1.99 -5.52
N PHE A 97 3.77 -2.77 -5.43
CA PHE A 97 3.83 -4.16 -4.98
C PHE A 97 4.63 -5.04 -5.93
N VAL A 98 4.35 -4.95 -7.22
CA VAL A 98 5.09 -5.69 -8.26
C VAL A 98 6.55 -5.24 -8.30
N LEU A 99 6.81 -3.93 -8.22
CA LEU A 99 8.17 -3.40 -8.24
C LEU A 99 9.00 -3.92 -7.06
N LEU A 100 8.45 -3.89 -5.84
CA LEU A 100 9.14 -4.41 -4.66
C LEU A 100 9.38 -5.91 -4.75
N LEU A 101 8.38 -6.68 -5.21
CA LEU A 101 8.55 -8.13 -5.40
C LEU A 101 9.64 -8.42 -6.44
N SER A 102 9.70 -7.67 -7.54
CA SER A 102 10.71 -7.83 -8.59
C SER A 102 12.12 -7.43 -8.17
N LEU A 103 12.27 -6.57 -7.16
CA LEU A 103 13.58 -6.19 -6.60
C LEU A 103 14.11 -7.25 -5.62
N TYR A 104 13.22 -8.01 -4.99
CA TYR A 104 13.57 -9.04 -4.02
C TYR A 104 13.71 -10.45 -4.60
N LEU A 105 13.12 -10.70 -5.77
CA LEU A 105 13.33 -11.92 -6.58
C LEU A 105 14.60 -11.80 -7.43
#